data_AF-A0A8H6ZI78-F1
#
_entry.id   AF-A0A8H6ZI78-F1
#
_cell.length_a   1.000
_cell.length_b   1.000
_cell.length_c   1.000
_cell.angle_alpha   90.00
_cell.angle_beta   90.00
_cell.angle_gamma   90.00
#
_symmetry.space_group_name_H-M   'P 1'
#
loop_
_entity.id
_entity.type
_entity.pdbx_description
1 polymer ?
#
loop_
_entity_poly.entity_id
_entity_poly.type
_entity_poly.pdbx_seq_one_letter_code
_entity_poly.pdbx_strand_id
1 'polypeptide(L)'
;MTTARYSGSGLNILESRMLYNMVEFWVFLEPTRAIGDIWLKIPSLYTSRVFVNFDQDWISQGTLKHCTSRISTPPYVSNVPDIYHRDLPSRPWFLILCSDGLPSAESYSGMDVATTTRVWTELVGHTLDSQSPAVNTALSLLRAAIGGQDEHKLSRNLTVEMEERWMDDVSISIQRFTAAGNRMLVR
;
A
#
# COMPACT_ATOMS: atom_id res chain seq x y z
N MET A 1 26.97 7.68 -3.86
CA MET A 1 27.74 8.03 -5.08
C MET A 1 28.08 6.73 -5.80
N THR A 2 27.18 6.28 -6.69
CA THR A 2 27.41 5.15 -7.61
C THR A 2 26.58 5.44 -8.85
N THR A 3 27.26 5.82 -9.92
CA THR A 3 26.72 6.26 -11.20
C THR A 3 26.61 5.04 -12.11
N ALA A 4 25.40 4.66 -12.53
CA ALA A 4 25.23 3.69 -13.61
C ALA A 4 25.29 4.43 -14.96
N ARG A 5 26.34 4.14 -15.74
CA ARG A 5 26.48 4.57 -17.14
C ARG A 5 25.63 3.65 -18.01
N TYR A 6 24.75 4.22 -18.83
CA TYR A 6 24.03 3.52 -19.88
C TYR A 6 24.87 3.55 -21.15
N SER A 7 25.52 2.44 -21.52
CA SER A 7 26.12 2.27 -22.85
C SER A 7 25.08 1.64 -23.77
N GLY A 8 24.65 2.38 -24.78
CA GLY A 8 23.70 1.90 -25.77
C GLY A 8 24.31 0.84 -26.68
N SER A 9 23.66 -0.32 -26.73
CA SER A 9 23.66 -1.21 -27.89
C SER A 9 22.42 -2.10 -27.84
N GLY A 10 21.43 -1.75 -28.67
CA GLY A 10 20.39 -2.67 -29.13
C GLY A 10 19.27 -3.02 -28.14
N LEU A 11 18.49 -2.05 -27.66
CA LEU A 11 17.15 -2.35 -27.16
C LEU A 11 16.27 -2.74 -28.35
N ASN A 12 15.81 -3.99 -28.37
CA ASN A 12 14.83 -4.47 -29.33
C ASN A 12 13.59 -3.57 -29.28
N ILE A 13 13.07 -3.16 -30.43
CA ILE A 13 11.88 -2.30 -30.59
C ILE A 13 10.64 -2.88 -29.85
N LEU A 14 10.65 -4.19 -29.55
CA LEU A 14 9.63 -4.88 -28.76
C LEU A 14 9.73 -4.58 -27.25
N GLU A 15 10.93 -4.45 -26.67
CA GLU A 15 11.11 -4.13 -25.24
C GLU A 15 10.78 -2.67 -24.95
N SER A 16 11.13 -1.75 -25.85
CA SER A 16 10.73 -0.34 -25.73
C SER A 16 9.22 -0.14 -25.84
N ARG A 17 8.49 -0.95 -26.63
CA ARG A 17 7.03 -0.93 -26.69
C ARG A 17 6.38 -1.50 -25.43
N MET A 18 6.94 -2.54 -24.82
CA MET A 18 6.48 -3.05 -23.52
C MET A 18 6.65 -2.00 -22.42
N LEU A 19 7.80 -1.32 -22.38
CA LEU A 19 8.08 -0.28 -21.38
C LEU A 19 7.20 0.95 -21.57
N TYR A 20 6.93 1.39 -22.81
CA TYR A 20 6.01 2.50 -23.08
C TYR A 20 4.55 2.16 -22.71
N ASN A 21 4.09 0.94 -23.00
CA ASN A 21 2.77 0.48 -22.58
C ASN A 21 2.69 0.26 -21.05
N MET A 22 3.80 -0.08 -20.39
CA MET A 22 3.88 -0.15 -18.93
C MET A 22 3.74 1.23 -18.28
N VAL A 23 4.31 2.31 -18.85
CA VAL A 23 4.16 3.67 -18.30
C VAL A 23 2.70 4.12 -18.32
N GLU A 24 1.90 3.71 -19.31
CA GLU A 24 0.46 3.95 -19.31
C GLU A 24 -0.36 2.90 -18.52
N PHE A 25 0.24 1.80 -18.07
CA PHE A 25 -0.41 0.83 -17.17
C PHE A 25 -0.68 1.45 -15.79
N TRP A 26 0.21 2.36 -15.36
CA TRP A 26 0.05 3.22 -14.18
C TRP A 26 -1.17 4.14 -14.25
N VAL A 27 -1.90 4.20 -15.37
CA VAL A 27 -3.15 4.96 -15.49
C VAL A 27 -4.34 4.23 -14.84
N PHE A 28 -4.23 2.93 -14.54
CA PHE A 28 -5.37 2.14 -14.05
C PHE A 28 -5.26 1.67 -12.59
N LEU A 29 -4.08 1.18 -12.17
CA LEU A 29 -3.83 0.68 -10.83
C LEU A 29 -2.38 0.98 -10.43
N GLU A 30 -2.18 1.42 -9.20
CA GLU A 30 -0.85 1.54 -8.60
C GLU A 30 -0.26 0.15 -8.23
N PRO A 31 -1.04 -0.81 -7.66
CA PRO A 31 -0.51 -2.14 -7.39
C PRO A 31 -0.35 -2.96 -8.67
N THR A 32 0.84 -3.51 -8.88
CA THR A 32 1.10 -4.50 -9.95
C THR A 32 0.63 -5.92 -9.59
N ARG A 33 0.26 -6.12 -8.32
CA ARG A 33 -0.29 -7.36 -7.80
C ARG A 33 -1.49 -7.08 -6.91
N ALA A 34 -2.58 -7.80 -7.16
CA ALA A 34 -3.82 -7.67 -6.42
C ALA A 34 -4.65 -8.96 -6.52
N ILE A 35 -5.51 -9.19 -5.53
CA ILE A 35 -6.60 -10.17 -5.62
C ILE A 35 -7.81 -9.42 -6.19
N GLY A 36 -8.55 -10.04 -7.13
CA GLY A 36 -9.62 -9.33 -7.86
C GLY A 36 -9.11 -8.73 -9.17
N ASP A 37 -9.56 -7.51 -9.51
CA ASP A 37 -9.21 -6.78 -10.74
C ASP A 37 -9.23 -7.64 -11.99
N ILE A 38 -10.24 -8.50 -12.06
CA ILE A 38 -10.29 -9.60 -13.02
C ILE A 38 -10.29 -9.11 -14.47
N TRP A 39 -10.81 -7.91 -14.72
CA TRP A 39 -10.86 -7.28 -16.03
C TRP A 39 -9.47 -7.05 -16.63
N LEU A 40 -8.41 -6.96 -15.82
CA LEU A 40 -7.00 -6.86 -16.26
C LEU A 40 -6.30 -8.23 -16.38
N LYS A 41 -6.98 -9.31 -16.00
CA LYS A 41 -6.44 -10.68 -15.96
C LYS A 41 -7.00 -11.58 -17.05
N ILE A 42 -8.10 -11.17 -17.69
CA ILE A 42 -8.80 -11.94 -18.72
C ILE A 42 -8.81 -11.19 -20.07
N PRO A 43 -9.00 -11.90 -21.20
CA PRO A 43 -9.11 -11.26 -22.52
C PRO A 43 -10.20 -10.17 -22.57
N SER A 44 -9.92 -9.08 -23.30
CA SER A 44 -10.81 -7.92 -23.44
C SER A 44 -12.22 -8.25 -23.92
N LEU A 45 -12.39 -9.34 -24.67
CA LEU A 45 -13.69 -9.84 -25.13
C LEU A 45 -14.67 -10.06 -23.96
N TYR A 46 -14.18 -10.55 -22.82
CA TYR A 46 -15.03 -10.76 -21.64
C TYR A 46 -15.45 -9.42 -21.04
N THR A 47 -14.53 -8.44 -20.98
CA THR A 47 -14.84 -7.10 -20.48
C THR A 47 -15.85 -6.37 -21.36
N SER A 48 -15.68 -6.44 -22.68
CA SER A 48 -16.62 -5.85 -23.65
C SER A 48 -18.03 -6.47 -23.60
N ARG A 49 -18.16 -7.73 -23.19
CA ARG A 49 -19.45 -8.47 -23.20
C ARG A 49 -20.12 -8.54 -21.84
N VAL A 50 -19.34 -8.57 -20.76
CA VAL A 50 -19.86 -8.78 -19.41
C VAL A 50 -19.80 -7.47 -18.64
N PHE A 51 -18.62 -6.85 -18.54
CA PHE A 51 -18.43 -5.66 -17.70
C PHE A 51 -19.17 -4.42 -18.22
N VAL A 52 -19.32 -4.26 -19.53
CA VAL A 52 -20.10 -3.16 -20.14
C VAL A 52 -21.59 -3.21 -19.77
N ASN A 53 -22.12 -4.37 -19.37
CA ASN A 53 -23.51 -4.50 -18.96
C ASN A 53 -23.74 -4.29 -17.46
N PHE A 54 -22.66 -4.14 -16.67
CA PHE A 54 -22.80 -3.74 -15.28
C PHE A 54 -22.88 -2.22 -15.21
N ASP A 55 -23.91 -1.73 -14.53
CA ASP A 55 -23.97 -0.34 -14.13
C ASP A 55 -23.01 -0.16 -12.95
N GLN A 56 -21.99 0.68 -13.11
CA GLN A 56 -20.95 0.90 -12.11
C GLN A 56 -20.84 2.39 -11.84
N ASP A 57 -21.13 2.78 -10.60
CA ASP A 57 -21.15 4.20 -10.19
C ASP A 57 -19.76 4.86 -10.24
N TRP A 58 -18.69 4.04 -10.20
CA TRP A 58 -17.31 4.51 -10.10
C TRP A 58 -16.57 4.59 -11.44
N ILE A 59 -17.12 4.03 -12.54
CA ILE A 59 -16.48 4.10 -13.86
C ILE A 59 -17.52 4.26 -14.98
N SER A 60 -17.36 5.32 -15.77
CA SER A 60 -18.24 5.53 -16.91
C SER A 60 -18.07 4.45 -17.98
N GLN A 61 -19.15 4.12 -18.70
CA GLN A 61 -19.10 3.19 -19.82
C GLN A 61 -18.12 3.62 -20.92
N GLY A 62 -17.95 4.92 -21.14
CA GLY A 62 -16.96 5.46 -22.08
C GLY A 62 -15.53 5.17 -21.63
N THR A 63 -15.24 5.42 -20.35
CA THR A 63 -13.95 5.10 -19.72
C THR A 63 -13.69 3.61 -19.81
N LEU A 64 -14.64 2.76 -19.42
CA LEU A 64 -14.49 1.31 -19.45
C LEU A 64 -14.19 0.79 -20.87
N LYS A 65 -14.90 1.28 -21.90
CA LYS A 65 -14.63 0.93 -23.30
C LYS A 65 -13.23 1.37 -23.74
N HIS A 66 -12.82 2.58 -23.36
CA HIS A 66 -11.47 3.07 -23.62
C HIS A 66 -10.41 2.15 -22.98
N CYS A 67 -10.54 1.85 -21.68
CA CYS A 67 -9.65 0.92 -20.97
C CYS A 67 -9.63 -0.47 -21.64
N THR A 68 -10.80 -1.00 -21.96
CA THR A 68 -10.96 -2.33 -22.57
C THR A 68 -10.24 -2.45 -23.91
N SER A 69 -10.26 -1.38 -24.72
CA SER A 69 -9.57 -1.36 -26.02
C SER A 69 -8.06 -1.49 -25.92
N ARG A 70 -7.48 -1.18 -24.76
CA ARG A 70 -6.04 -1.22 -24.49
C ARG A 70 -5.59 -2.58 -23.94
N ILE A 71 -6.51 -3.44 -23.52
CA ILE A 71 -6.23 -4.79 -23.02
C ILE A 71 -5.93 -5.71 -24.22
N SER A 72 -4.64 -5.97 -24.44
CA SER A 72 -4.16 -6.71 -25.62
C SER A 72 -3.62 -8.11 -25.27
N THR A 73 -2.83 -8.20 -24.20
CA THR A 73 -2.09 -9.40 -23.78
C THR A 73 -2.17 -9.61 -22.26
N PRO A 74 -3.38 -9.76 -21.69
CA PRO A 74 -3.54 -10.13 -20.29
C PRO A 74 -2.91 -11.52 -20.01
N PRO A 75 -2.53 -11.84 -18.76
CA PRO A 75 -2.76 -11.06 -17.54
C PRO A 75 -1.71 -9.98 -17.28
N TYR A 76 -2.16 -8.80 -16.81
CA TYR A 76 -1.26 -7.71 -16.43
C TYR A 76 -1.08 -7.53 -14.92
N VAL A 77 -2.05 -7.98 -14.12
CA VAL A 77 -1.97 -7.96 -12.66
C VAL A 77 -1.84 -9.40 -12.16
N SER A 78 -0.86 -9.66 -11.31
CA SER A 78 -0.68 -10.97 -10.70
C SER A 78 -1.42 -11.07 -9.36
N ASN A 79 -1.94 -12.25 -9.02
CA ASN A 79 -2.42 -12.56 -7.66
C ASN A 79 -1.43 -13.47 -6.91
N VAL A 80 -0.23 -13.69 -7.45
CA VAL A 80 0.81 -14.52 -6.81
C VAL A 80 1.56 -13.66 -5.80
N PRO A 81 1.52 -13.99 -4.50
CA PRO A 81 2.24 -13.24 -3.47
C PRO A 81 3.74 -13.49 -3.54
N ASP A 82 4.53 -12.52 -3.08
CA ASP A 82 5.94 -12.75 -2.74
C ASP A 82 6.02 -13.33 -1.32
N ILE A 83 6.72 -14.46 -1.18
CA ILE A 83 6.83 -15.19 0.08
C ILE A 83 8.23 -15.00 0.64
N TYR A 84 8.31 -14.49 1.87
CA TYR A 84 9.57 -14.29 2.59
C TYR A 84 9.59 -15.11 3.87
N HIS A 85 10.67 -15.87 4.05
CA HIS A 85 10.98 -16.53 5.31
C HIS A 85 12.07 -15.74 6.03
N ARG A 86 11.87 -15.46 7.32
CA ARG A 86 12.82 -14.72 8.15
C ARG A 86 13.04 -15.45 9.46
N ASP A 87 14.30 -15.59 9.85
CA ASP A 87 14.65 -16.08 11.18
C ASP A 87 14.26 -15.04 12.22
N LEU A 88 13.54 -15.51 13.23
CA LEU A 88 13.03 -14.65 14.29
C LEU A 88 14.08 -14.48 15.39
N PRO A 89 14.21 -13.28 15.98
CA PRO A 89 15.16 -13.06 17.06
C PRO A 89 14.71 -13.80 18.33
N SER A 90 15.68 -14.25 19.13
CA SER A 90 15.44 -14.89 20.43
C SER A 90 15.00 -13.91 21.53
N ARG A 91 15.16 -12.61 21.31
CA ARG A 91 14.69 -11.53 22.19
C ARG A 91 13.25 -11.12 21.83
N PRO A 92 12.50 -10.47 22.74
CA PRO A 92 11.18 -9.93 22.42
C PRO A 92 11.23 -9.02 21.19
N TRP A 93 10.20 -9.13 20.35
CA TRP A 93 10.06 -8.37 19.11
C TRP A 93 8.60 -8.15 18.78
N PHE A 94 8.32 -7.29 17.80
CA PHE A 94 6.97 -7.04 17.32
C PHE A 94 6.94 -6.94 15.79
N LEU A 95 5.76 -7.18 15.22
CA LEU A 95 5.46 -7.03 13.80
C LEU A 95 4.43 -5.91 13.63
N ILE A 96 4.68 -4.99 12.71
CA ILE A 96 3.71 -4.00 12.25
C ILE A 96 3.27 -4.43 10.85
N LEU A 97 1.96 -4.61 10.66
CA LEU A 97 1.33 -4.74 9.35
C LEU A 97 0.38 -3.56 9.16
N CYS A 98 0.43 -2.90 8.02
CA CYS A 98 -0.45 -1.78 7.73
C CYS A 98 -0.84 -1.72 6.24
N SER A 99 -1.95 -1.05 5.95
CA SER A 99 -2.25 -0.58 4.59
C SER A 99 -1.29 0.54 4.18
N ASP A 100 -1.26 0.83 2.88
CA ASP A 100 -0.59 1.99 2.26
C ASP A 100 -1.17 3.35 2.67
N GLY A 101 -2.39 3.37 3.20
CA GLY A 101 -2.97 4.54 3.87
C GLY A 101 -2.12 5.09 5.03
N LEU A 102 -1.40 4.23 5.76
CA LEU A 102 -0.55 4.69 6.86
C LEU A 102 0.67 5.51 6.37
N PRO A 103 1.55 4.98 5.48
CA PRO A 103 2.68 5.74 4.97
C PRO A 103 2.28 6.94 4.09
N SER A 104 1.07 6.96 3.52
CA SER A 104 0.57 8.08 2.72
C SER A 104 0.04 9.26 3.55
N ALA A 105 -0.08 9.10 4.87
CA ALA A 105 -0.55 10.13 5.79
C ALA A 105 0.32 11.40 5.77
N GLU A 106 -0.32 12.56 5.96
CA GLU A 106 0.32 13.89 5.90
C GLU A 106 1.56 13.98 6.82
N SER A 107 1.48 13.41 8.02
CA SER A 107 2.57 13.41 9.00
C SER A 107 3.85 12.70 8.53
N TYR A 108 3.76 11.86 7.50
CA TYR A 108 4.90 11.16 6.91
C TYR A 108 5.22 11.62 5.48
N SER A 109 4.49 12.62 4.97
CA SER A 109 4.70 13.13 3.62
C SER A 109 6.12 13.69 3.46
N GLY A 110 6.83 13.19 2.44
CA GLY A 110 8.21 13.59 2.15
C GLY A 110 9.28 12.88 3.00
N MET A 111 8.89 12.00 3.93
CA MET A 111 9.84 11.15 4.62
C MET A 111 10.23 9.95 3.75
N ASP A 112 11.49 9.52 3.86
CA ASP A 112 11.90 8.26 3.26
C ASP A 112 11.42 7.05 4.09
N VAL A 113 11.47 5.87 3.48
CA VAL A 113 11.00 4.62 4.11
C VAL A 113 11.78 4.30 5.38
N ALA A 114 13.09 4.57 5.42
CA ALA A 114 13.93 4.26 6.57
C ALA A 114 13.60 5.15 7.78
N THR A 115 13.37 6.43 7.55
CA THR A 115 12.98 7.42 8.56
C THR A 115 11.60 7.10 9.11
N THR A 116 10.64 6.82 8.22
CA THR A 116 9.28 6.43 8.58
C THR A 116 9.29 5.16 9.44
N THR A 117 10.02 4.13 9.02
CA THR A 117 10.17 2.88 9.78
C THR A 117 10.75 3.15 11.17
N ARG A 118 11.80 3.97 11.27
CA ARG A 118 12.41 4.32 12.56
C ARG A 118 11.40 4.98 13.50
N VAL A 119 10.69 6.01 13.02
CA VAL A 119 9.67 6.72 13.80
C VAL A 119 8.60 5.76 14.32
N TRP A 120 8.12 4.85 13.47
CA TRP A 120 7.13 3.85 13.89
C TRP A 120 7.70 2.90 14.93
N THR A 121 8.92 2.39 14.73
CA THR A 121 9.54 1.46 15.68
C THR A 121 9.82 2.08 17.05
N GLU A 122 10.23 3.35 17.11
CA GLU A 122 10.45 4.08 18.35
C GLU A 122 9.13 4.32 19.09
N LEU A 123 8.10 4.79 18.39
CA LEU A 123 6.78 5.03 18.98
C LEU A 123 6.14 3.75 19.54
N VAL A 124 6.17 2.67 18.75
CA VAL A 124 5.63 1.37 19.16
C VAL A 124 6.46 0.80 20.31
N GLY A 125 7.79 0.87 20.25
CA GLY A 125 8.68 0.45 21.33
C GLY A 125 8.37 1.15 22.65
N HIS A 126 8.30 2.48 22.64
CA HIS A 126 7.95 3.27 23.83
C HIS A 126 6.56 2.91 24.40
N THR A 127 5.58 2.73 23.52
CA THR A 127 4.22 2.39 23.94
C THR A 127 4.19 1.00 24.58
N LEU A 128 4.89 0.01 24.02
CA LEU A 128 4.97 -1.35 24.56
C LEU A 128 5.74 -1.41 25.89
N ASP A 129 6.77 -0.59 26.05
CA ASP A 129 7.57 -0.50 27.27
C ASP A 129 6.84 0.23 28.41
N SER A 130 5.92 1.13 28.08
CA SER A 130 5.11 1.85 29.08
C SER A 130 4.17 0.94 29.89
N GLN A 131 3.98 -0.32 29.47
CA GLN A 131 3.17 -1.38 30.11
C GLN A 131 1.75 -0.98 30.54
N SER A 132 1.20 0.12 30.01
CA SER A 132 -0.17 0.53 30.32
C SER A 132 -1.15 -0.45 29.66
N PRO A 133 -1.88 -1.27 30.41
CA PRO A 133 -2.74 -2.32 29.86
C PRO A 133 -3.95 -1.76 29.08
N ALA A 134 -4.17 -0.45 29.11
CA ALA A 134 -5.29 0.22 28.46
C ALA A 134 -4.94 0.89 27.11
N VAL A 135 -3.66 0.91 26.71
CA VAL A 135 -3.24 1.65 25.51
C VAL A 135 -3.15 0.72 24.32
N ASN A 136 -4.08 0.89 23.37
CA ASN A 136 -3.99 0.24 22.06
C ASN A 136 -2.83 0.85 21.28
N THR A 137 -1.73 0.09 21.12
CA THR A 137 -0.52 0.57 20.45
C THR A 137 -0.74 0.92 18.98
N ALA A 138 -1.63 0.21 18.29
CA ALA A 138 -1.99 0.53 16.91
C ALA A 138 -2.71 1.87 16.82
N LEU A 139 -3.57 2.18 17.80
CA LEU A 139 -4.23 3.47 17.92
C LEU A 139 -3.24 4.60 18.24
N SER A 140 -2.21 4.35 19.04
CA SER A 140 -1.13 5.32 19.28
C SER A 140 -0.38 5.66 17.99
N LEU A 141 -0.09 4.66 17.16
CA LEU A 141 0.53 4.85 15.85
C LEU A 141 -0.39 5.60 14.88
N LEU A 142 -1.67 5.23 14.81
CA LEU A 142 -2.66 5.96 14.02
C LEU A 142 -2.77 7.42 14.46
N ARG A 143 -2.83 7.69 15.77
CA ARG A 143 -2.86 9.05 16.32
C ARG A 143 -1.66 9.85 15.85
N ALA A 144 -0.46 9.27 15.89
CA ALA A 144 0.75 9.92 15.39
C ALA A 144 0.67 10.25 13.89
N ALA A 145 0.06 9.39 13.09
CA ALA A 145 -0.08 9.57 11.64
C ALA A 145 -1.07 10.69 11.24
N ILE A 146 -2.13 10.90 12.04
CA ILE A 146 -3.21 11.85 11.71
C ILE A 146 -3.05 13.22 12.36
N GLY A 147 -2.03 13.46 13.20
CA GLY A 147 -1.81 14.76 13.85
C GLY A 147 -0.99 14.71 15.14
N GLY A 148 -0.87 13.54 15.74
CA GLY A 148 -0.05 13.30 16.93
C GLY A 148 -0.54 14.07 18.15
N GLN A 149 0.22 15.09 18.55
CA GLN A 149 -0.11 15.98 19.67
C GLN A 149 -0.75 17.30 19.19
N ASP A 150 -0.82 17.53 17.89
CA ASP A 150 -1.50 18.69 17.31
C ASP A 150 -3.00 18.42 17.25
N GLU A 151 -3.73 18.92 18.27
CA GLU A 151 -5.17 18.73 18.40
C GLU A 151 -5.95 19.34 17.23
N HIS A 152 -5.47 20.44 16.65
CA HIS A 152 -6.10 21.06 15.50
C HIS A 152 -6.00 20.16 14.26
N LYS A 153 -4.82 19.61 13.98
CA LYS A 153 -4.65 18.65 12.87
C LYS A 153 -5.44 17.37 13.09
N LEU A 154 -5.41 16.83 14.30
CA LEU A 154 -6.17 15.64 14.67
C LEU A 154 -7.67 15.86 14.44
N SER A 155 -8.22 16.97 14.95
CA SER A 155 -9.63 17.32 14.77
C SER A 155 -9.96 17.44 13.29
N ARG A 156 -9.20 18.26 12.55
CA ARG A 156 -9.38 18.50 11.11
C ARG A 156 -9.40 17.21 10.30
N ASN A 157 -8.46 16.30 10.57
CA ASN A 157 -8.33 15.04 9.84
C ASN A 157 -9.43 14.03 10.21
N LEU A 158 -9.98 14.10 11.42
CA LEU A 158 -11.11 13.28 11.85
C LEU A 158 -12.47 13.80 11.35
N THR A 159 -12.63 15.12 11.22
CA THR A 159 -13.87 15.77 10.74
C THR A 159 -13.89 15.98 9.22
N VAL A 160 -12.81 15.62 8.52
CA VAL A 160 -12.67 15.77 7.06
C VAL A 160 -12.79 17.25 6.63
N GLU A 161 -12.33 18.17 7.47
CA GLU A 161 -12.29 19.61 7.18
C GLU A 161 -11.02 19.96 6.39
N MET A 162 -10.83 19.29 5.25
CA MET A 162 -9.62 19.37 4.44
C MET A 162 -9.97 19.76 3.00
N GLU A 163 -9.30 20.78 2.45
CA GLU A 163 -9.59 21.28 1.10
C GLU A 163 -8.92 20.45 -0.01
N GLU A 164 -7.77 19.82 0.22
CA GLU A 164 -6.92 19.31 -0.88
C GLU A 164 -6.43 17.86 -0.76
N ARG A 165 -6.38 17.25 0.43
CA ARG A 165 -5.82 15.89 0.57
C ARG A 165 -6.65 15.02 1.50
N TRP A 166 -7.31 14.04 0.90
CA TRP A 166 -8.06 13.02 1.62
C TRP A 166 -7.06 11.96 2.09
N MET A 167 -7.25 11.48 3.32
CA MET A 167 -6.51 10.33 3.85
C MET A 167 -7.15 9.06 3.32
N ASP A 168 -6.34 8.13 2.84
CA ASP A 168 -6.81 6.80 2.43
C ASP A 168 -7.14 5.92 3.64
N ASP A 169 -7.84 4.81 3.45
CA ASP A 169 -8.21 3.89 4.51
C ASP A 169 -6.96 3.35 5.25
N VAL A 170 -6.89 3.59 6.56
CA VAL A 170 -5.77 3.17 7.39
C VAL A 170 -6.13 1.95 8.23
N SER A 171 -5.47 0.83 7.95
CA SER A 171 -5.53 -0.39 8.77
C SER A 171 -4.16 -0.65 9.39
N ILE A 172 -4.12 -0.95 10.69
CA ILE A 172 -2.89 -1.23 11.43
C ILE A 172 -3.10 -2.46 12.32
N SER A 173 -2.18 -3.42 12.23
CA SER A 173 -2.09 -4.56 13.14
C SER A 173 -0.69 -4.61 13.75
N ILE A 174 -0.63 -4.72 15.08
CA ILE A 174 0.62 -4.84 15.82
C ILE A 174 0.59 -6.15 16.60
N GLN A 175 1.52 -7.04 16.28
CA GLN A 175 1.65 -8.33 16.95
C GLN A 175 2.93 -8.37 17.78
N ARG A 176 2.80 -8.65 19.07
CA ARG A 176 3.94 -8.79 20.01
C ARG A 176 4.33 -10.25 20.17
N PHE A 177 5.62 -10.49 20.20
CA PHE A 177 6.22 -11.80 20.44
C PHE A 177 7.16 -11.73 21.64
N THR A 178 7.06 -12.71 22.53
CA THR A 178 7.93 -12.83 23.72
C THR A 178 8.97 -13.92 23.53
N ALA A 179 10.11 -13.82 24.22
CA ALA A 179 11.23 -14.75 24.10
C ALA A 179 10.90 -16.21 24.49
N ALA A 180 9.76 -16.44 25.16
CA ALA A 180 9.28 -17.77 25.53
C ALA A 180 8.25 -18.26 24.50
N GLY A 181 8.72 -19.10 23.57
CA GLY A 181 7.98 -19.96 22.64
C GLY A 181 6.53 -19.59 22.32
N ASN A 182 6.30 -19.05 21.12
CA ASN A 182 5.06 -19.12 20.33
C ASN A 182 3.71 -19.07 21.09
N ARG A 183 3.60 -18.32 22.19
CA ARG A 183 2.30 -17.97 22.74
C ARG A 183 1.90 -16.61 22.20
N MET A 184 1.03 -16.66 21.19
CA MET A 184 0.25 -15.53 20.71
C MET A 184 -0.56 -15.00 21.91
N LEU A 185 -0.09 -13.92 22.52
CA LEU A 185 -0.88 -13.16 23.50
C LEU A 185 -1.84 -12.29 22.69
N VAL A 186 -2.97 -12.87 22.28
CA VAL A 186 -4.13 -12.08 21.88
C VAL A 186 -4.70 -11.50 23.17
N ARG A 187 -4.57 -10.19 23.35
CA ARG A 187 -5.33 -9.43 24.35
C ARG A 187 -6.23 -8.46 23.60
#